data_AF-A0A4Q6XL59-F1
#
_entry.id   AF-A0A4Q6XL59-F1
#
_cell.length_a   1.000
_cell.length_b   1.000
_cell.length_c   1.000
_cell.angle_alpha   90.00
_cell.angle_beta   90.00
_cell.angle_gamma   90.00
#
_symmetry.space_group_name_H-M   'P 1'
#
loop_
_entity.id
_entity.type
_entity.pdbx_description
1 polymer ?
#
loop_
_entity_poly.entity_id
_entity_poly.type
_entity_poly.pdbx_seq_one_letter_code
_entity_poly.pdbx_strand_id
1 'polypeptide(L)'
;MANWCSNTVVFEGEPEAIEQIQQLFKSMAEKQQEENCGQLPDFVENSDGGYFFDIYQDDDVTGIFQYETKWSPNIEVVQAIAEHYNVNFTQDYEELSNGVCGRAIFSDKLLTDIYLDEEEFEQYEFDEETDTYHFEDDEYESEYEILETLLERKIAIHQP
;
A
#
# COMPACT_ATOMS: atom_id res chain seq x y z
N MET A 1 -0.77 -19.09 9.75
CA MET A 1 -0.64 -17.67 10.14
C MET A 1 -0.95 -16.86 8.91
N ALA A 2 -1.59 -15.70 9.06
CA ALA A 2 -1.72 -14.79 7.92
C ALA A 2 -0.37 -14.09 7.71
N ASN A 3 0.06 -13.96 6.45
CA ASN A 3 1.10 -12.99 6.13
C ASN A 3 0.46 -11.59 6.14
N TRP A 4 1.26 -10.60 6.50
CA TRP A 4 0.85 -9.21 6.60
C TRP A 4 1.35 -8.45 5.39
N CYS A 5 0.42 -7.89 4.64
CA CYS A 5 0.71 -7.00 3.54
C CYS A 5 0.81 -5.59 4.11
N SER A 6 1.98 -4.97 3.98
CA SER A 6 2.20 -3.58 4.31
C SER A 6 1.58 -2.71 3.23
N ASN A 7 0.95 -1.60 3.63
CA ASN A 7 0.34 -0.65 2.72
C ASN A 7 0.71 0.77 3.16
N THR A 8 1.09 1.61 2.19
CA THR A 8 1.19 3.06 2.35
C THR A 8 0.27 3.72 1.33
N VAL A 9 -0.73 4.47 1.79
CA VAL A 9 -1.65 5.20 0.92
C VAL A 9 -1.47 6.70 1.08
N VAL A 10 -1.42 7.39 -0.06
CA VAL A 10 -1.41 8.85 -0.19
C VAL A 10 -2.69 9.27 -0.88
N PHE A 11 -3.51 10.08 -0.21
CA PHE A 11 -4.71 10.68 -0.81
C PHE A 11 -4.43 12.12 -1.28
N GLU A 12 -4.94 12.47 -2.45
CA GLU A 12 -4.74 13.79 -3.07
C GLU A 12 -6.08 14.38 -3.53
N GLY A 13 -6.34 15.64 -3.17
CA GLY A 13 -7.59 16.32 -3.50
C GLY A 13 -7.79 17.60 -2.71
N GLU A 14 -9.05 17.99 -2.51
CA GLU A 14 -9.39 19.17 -1.73
C GLU A 14 -8.93 19.01 -0.27
N PRO A 15 -8.26 20.02 0.34
CA PRO A 15 -7.73 19.90 1.71
C PRO A 15 -8.78 19.49 2.75
N GLU A 16 -10.01 20.00 2.64
CA GLU A 16 -11.12 19.63 3.53
C GLU A 16 -11.46 18.13 3.45
N ALA A 17 -11.39 17.53 2.26
CA ALA A 17 -11.63 16.11 2.08
C ALA A 17 -10.50 15.27 2.71
N ILE A 18 -9.24 15.72 2.54
CA ILE A 18 -8.09 15.04 3.16
C ILE A 18 -8.15 15.12 4.68
N GLU A 19 -8.55 16.25 5.26
CA GLU A 19 -8.79 16.38 6.71
C GLU A 19 -9.88 15.41 7.20
N GLN A 20 -10.96 15.24 6.43
CA GLN A 20 -12.02 14.28 6.77
C GLN A 20 -11.53 12.83 6.73
N ILE A 21 -10.73 12.46 5.71
CA ILE A 21 -10.09 11.14 5.63
C ILE A 21 -9.13 10.94 6.81
N GLN A 22 -8.39 11.98 7.19
CA GLN A 22 -7.51 11.92 8.36
C GLN A 22 -8.28 11.64 9.65
N GLN A 23 -9.44 12.27 9.86
CA GLN A 23 -10.29 11.94 11.00
C GLN A 23 -10.84 10.51 10.92
N LEU A 24 -11.21 10.03 9.73
CA LEU A 24 -11.64 8.64 9.51
C LEU A 24 -10.55 7.66 9.97
N PHE A 25 -9.32 7.77 9.46
CA PHE A 25 -8.23 6.87 9.85
C PHE A 25 -7.89 6.96 11.34
N LYS A 26 -7.90 8.15 11.95
CA LYS A 26 -7.71 8.31 13.40
C LYS A 26 -8.77 7.57 14.20
N SER A 27 -10.04 7.75 13.86
CA SER A 27 -11.14 7.04 14.53
C SER A 27 -11.05 5.51 14.36
N MET A 28 -10.65 5.03 13.19
CA MET A 28 -10.42 3.60 12.96
C MET A 28 -9.24 3.10 13.81
N ALA A 29 -8.13 3.85 13.88
CA ALA A 29 -6.99 3.48 14.71
C ALA A 29 -7.34 3.40 16.21
N GLU A 30 -8.12 4.37 16.72
CA GLU A 30 -8.63 4.35 18.10
C GLU A 30 -9.52 3.12 18.35
N LYS A 31 -10.49 2.88 17.48
CA LYS A 31 -11.41 1.74 17.59
C LYS A 31 -10.70 0.39 17.50
N GLN A 32 -9.68 0.28 16.64
CA GLN A 32 -8.82 -0.90 16.60
C GLN A 32 -8.17 -1.20 17.95
N GLN A 33 -7.67 -0.18 18.65
CA GLN A 33 -7.05 -0.35 19.97
C GLN A 33 -8.07 -0.78 21.04
N GLU A 34 -9.28 -0.23 20.98
CA GLU A 34 -10.36 -0.55 21.92
C GLU A 34 -10.91 -1.97 21.71
N GLU A 35 -11.13 -2.37 20.46
CA GLU A 35 -11.78 -3.63 20.09
C GLU A 35 -10.78 -4.77 19.81
N ASN A 36 -9.49 -4.44 19.63
CA ASN A 36 -8.42 -5.36 19.27
C ASN A 36 -8.74 -6.19 18.01
N CYS A 37 -9.30 -5.52 16.99
CA CYS A 37 -9.63 -6.11 15.70
C CYS A 37 -9.48 -5.07 14.57
N GLY A 38 -9.30 -5.57 13.35
CA GLY A 38 -9.18 -4.71 12.17
C GLY A 38 -10.47 -3.96 11.90
N GLN A 39 -10.33 -2.79 11.27
CA GLN A 39 -11.42 -1.85 11.07
C GLN A 39 -11.75 -1.68 9.59
N LEU A 40 -12.97 -1.24 9.31
CA LEU A 40 -13.46 -0.81 8.00
C LEU A 40 -14.25 0.49 8.18
N PRO A 41 -14.26 1.39 7.19
CA PRO A 41 -15.16 2.53 7.19
C PRO A 41 -16.62 2.07 7.21
N ASP A 42 -17.47 2.75 7.99
CA ASP A 42 -18.89 2.39 8.15
C ASP A 42 -19.70 2.40 6.84
N PHE A 43 -19.22 3.11 5.83
CA PHE A 43 -19.84 3.20 4.50
C PHE A 43 -19.39 2.10 3.53
N VAL A 44 -18.43 1.26 3.90
CA VAL A 44 -17.99 0.11 3.11
C VAL A 44 -18.74 -1.13 3.57
N GLU A 45 -19.34 -1.86 2.64
CA GLU A 45 -20.00 -3.13 2.97
C GLU A 45 -18.99 -4.14 3.51
N ASN A 46 -19.35 -4.83 4.59
CA ASN A 46 -18.51 -5.88 5.14
C ASN A 46 -18.49 -7.09 4.20
N SER A 47 -17.42 -7.20 3.41
CA SER A 47 -17.25 -8.23 2.39
C SER A 47 -16.33 -9.38 2.83
N ASP A 48 -16.26 -9.68 4.14
CA ASP A 48 -15.36 -10.70 4.72
C ASP A 48 -13.86 -10.47 4.39
N GLY A 49 -13.43 -9.22 4.17
CA GLY A 49 -12.05 -8.89 3.81
C GLY A 49 -11.77 -7.38 3.77
N GLY A 50 -10.53 -7.01 3.45
CA GLY A 50 -10.13 -5.62 3.23
C GLY A 50 -9.97 -4.74 4.49
N TYR A 51 -10.03 -5.35 5.67
CA TYR A 51 -9.85 -4.68 6.95
C TYR A 51 -8.45 -4.08 7.10
N PHE A 52 -8.40 -2.88 7.67
CA PHE A 52 -7.18 -2.20 8.07
C PHE A 52 -6.74 -2.71 9.44
N PHE A 53 -5.48 -3.07 9.57
CA PHE A 53 -4.79 -3.44 10.82
C PHE A 53 -3.60 -2.53 11.04
N ASP A 54 -3.11 -2.44 12.28
CA ASP A 54 -1.91 -1.68 12.66
C ASP A 54 -1.82 -0.29 11.99
N ILE A 55 -2.95 0.40 11.96
CA ILE A 55 -3.08 1.73 11.36
C ILE A 55 -2.15 2.71 12.08
N TYR A 56 -1.27 3.32 11.30
CA TYR A 56 -0.33 4.33 11.72
C TYR A 56 -0.41 5.56 10.82
N GLN A 57 -0.30 6.73 11.45
CA GLN A 57 -0.17 8.01 10.79
C GLN A 57 0.73 8.90 11.63
N ASP A 58 1.66 9.60 10.97
CA ASP A 58 2.41 10.69 11.59
C ASP A 58 1.49 11.93 11.73
N ASP A 59 1.39 12.47 12.93
CA ASP A 59 0.57 13.66 13.21
C ASP A 59 1.02 14.90 12.43
N ASP A 60 2.29 14.96 12.03
CA ASP A 60 2.86 16.05 11.25
C ASP A 60 2.65 15.89 9.73
N VAL A 61 2.06 14.77 9.28
CA VAL A 61 1.86 14.44 7.86
C VAL A 61 0.38 14.22 7.54
N THR A 62 -0.18 15.13 6.73
CA THR A 62 -1.57 15.05 6.25
C THR A 62 -1.67 14.24 4.96
N GLY A 63 -2.64 13.32 4.89
CA GLY A 63 -2.99 12.59 3.68
C GLY A 63 -2.18 11.31 3.41
N ILE A 64 -1.20 10.98 4.26
CA ILE A 64 -0.41 9.74 4.16
C ILE A 64 -0.75 8.82 5.33
N PHE A 65 -1.06 7.56 5.03
CA PHE A 65 -1.48 6.57 6.01
C PHE A 65 -0.76 5.24 5.76
N GLN A 66 -0.33 4.60 6.84
CA GLN A 66 0.32 3.28 6.81
C GLN A 66 -0.54 2.28 7.58
N TYR A 67 -0.65 1.07 7.08
CA TYR A 67 -1.44 0.02 7.72
C TYR A 67 -1.10 -1.35 7.14
N GLU A 68 -1.58 -2.39 7.82
CA GLU A 68 -1.46 -3.76 7.36
C GLU A 68 -2.81 -4.32 6.92
N THR A 69 -2.76 -5.26 5.97
CA THR A 69 -3.87 -6.12 5.57
C THR A 69 -3.42 -7.57 5.60
N LYS A 70 -4.38 -8.50 5.63
CA LYS A 70 -4.04 -9.92 5.55
C LYS A 70 -3.88 -10.34 4.09
N TRP A 71 -2.75 -10.94 3.76
CA TRP A 71 -2.43 -11.60 2.47
C TRP A 71 -2.29 -10.71 1.23
N SER A 72 -3.12 -9.67 1.08
CA SER A 72 -3.19 -8.85 -0.13
C SER A 72 -3.59 -7.42 0.22
N PRO A 73 -3.29 -6.44 -0.64
CA PRO A 73 -3.79 -5.08 -0.45
C PRO A 73 -5.31 -5.03 -0.52
N ASN A 74 -5.91 -4.01 0.09
CA ASN A 74 -7.36 -3.76 0.12
C ASN A 74 -7.77 -2.65 -0.87
N ILE A 75 -7.32 -2.76 -2.12
CA ILE A 75 -7.41 -1.70 -3.14
C ILE A 75 -8.86 -1.23 -3.34
N GLU A 76 -9.84 -2.13 -3.38
CA GLU A 76 -11.25 -1.78 -3.57
C GLU A 76 -11.82 -0.99 -2.39
N VAL A 77 -11.33 -1.24 -1.18
CA VAL A 77 -11.74 -0.49 0.02
C VAL A 77 -11.15 0.91 -0.02
N VAL A 78 -9.88 1.05 -0.41
CA VAL A 78 -9.22 2.35 -0.61
C VAL A 78 -9.91 3.15 -1.72
N GLN A 79 -10.27 2.49 -2.83
CA GLN A 79 -11.07 3.10 -3.89
C GLN A 79 -12.42 3.59 -3.38
N ALA A 80 -13.13 2.80 -2.58
CA ALA A 80 -14.41 3.22 -2.00
C ALA A 80 -14.26 4.47 -1.11
N ILE A 81 -13.17 4.58 -0.34
CA ILE A 81 -12.84 5.80 0.42
C ILE A 81 -12.60 6.97 -0.54
N ALA A 82 -11.78 6.78 -1.57
CA ALA A 82 -11.46 7.82 -2.52
C ALA A 82 -12.70 8.34 -3.27
N GLU A 83 -13.59 7.43 -3.69
CA GLU A 83 -14.87 7.77 -4.31
C GLU A 83 -15.82 8.49 -3.36
N HIS A 84 -15.87 8.08 -2.09
CA HIS A 84 -16.72 8.72 -1.07
C HIS A 84 -16.35 10.18 -0.84
N TYR A 85 -15.05 10.47 -0.77
CA TYR A 85 -14.53 11.81 -0.52
C TYR A 85 -14.21 12.60 -1.80
N ASN A 86 -14.39 11.99 -2.98
CA ASN A 86 -14.06 12.56 -4.28
C ASN A 86 -12.60 13.05 -4.35
N VAL A 87 -11.67 12.15 -4.02
CA VAL A 87 -10.22 12.36 -4.06
C VAL A 87 -9.55 11.30 -4.94
N ASN A 88 -8.28 11.53 -5.28
CA ASN A 88 -7.40 10.55 -5.90
C ASN A 88 -6.60 9.82 -4.81
N PHE A 89 -5.98 8.68 -5.17
CA PHE A 89 -5.01 8.04 -4.29
C PHE A 89 -3.88 7.35 -5.06
N THR A 90 -2.75 7.21 -4.37
CA THR A 90 -1.68 6.27 -4.69
C THR A 90 -1.48 5.35 -3.50
N GLN A 91 -1.49 4.04 -3.70
CA GLN A 91 -1.28 3.04 -2.68
C GLN A 91 -0.12 2.14 -3.08
N ASP A 92 0.97 2.22 -2.32
CA ASP A 92 2.06 1.25 -2.37
C ASP A 92 1.76 0.09 -1.43
N TYR A 93 2.02 -1.13 -1.88
CA TYR A 93 1.77 -2.33 -1.09
C TYR A 93 2.84 -3.40 -1.31
N GLU A 94 3.13 -4.16 -0.25
CA GLU A 94 4.09 -5.26 -0.30
C GLU A 94 3.77 -6.39 0.69
N GLU A 95 3.92 -7.63 0.23
CA GLU A 95 3.90 -8.87 0.99
C GLU A 95 4.90 -9.83 0.34
N LEU A 96 6.18 -9.64 0.66
CA LEU A 96 7.28 -10.31 -0.04
C LEU A 96 7.30 -11.83 0.17
N SER A 97 6.68 -12.35 1.24
CA SER A 97 6.65 -13.80 1.47
C SER A 97 5.79 -14.56 0.44
N ASN A 98 4.88 -13.86 -0.26
CA ASN A 98 4.11 -14.40 -1.38
C ASN A 98 4.44 -13.69 -2.72
N GLY A 99 5.52 -12.90 -2.79
CA GLY A 99 5.90 -12.20 -4.02
C GLY A 99 4.88 -11.15 -4.45
N VAL A 100 4.26 -10.45 -3.49
CA VAL A 100 3.35 -9.34 -3.78
C VAL A 100 4.11 -8.04 -3.55
N CYS A 101 4.24 -7.21 -4.58
CA CYS A 101 4.77 -5.86 -4.48
C CYS A 101 4.20 -5.03 -5.62
N GLY A 102 3.61 -3.87 -5.33
CA GLY A 102 2.96 -3.08 -6.37
C GLY A 102 2.45 -1.73 -5.91
N ARG A 103 1.87 -1.02 -6.88
CA ARG A 103 1.26 0.29 -6.72
C ARG A 103 -0.10 0.35 -7.41
N ALA A 104 -1.12 0.67 -6.63
CA ALA A 104 -2.43 1.04 -7.13
C ALA A 104 -2.56 2.56 -7.23
N ILE A 105 -2.99 3.06 -8.38
CA ILE A 105 -3.19 4.48 -8.67
C ILE A 105 -4.64 4.68 -9.08
N PHE A 106 -5.33 5.57 -8.39
CA PHE A 106 -6.68 5.99 -8.75
C PHE A 106 -6.68 7.48 -9.05
N SER A 107 -6.90 7.80 -10.32
CA SER A 107 -6.98 9.17 -10.81
C SER A 107 -8.03 9.27 -11.90
N ASP A 108 -8.75 10.39 -11.96
CA ASP A 108 -9.82 10.62 -12.95
C ASP A 108 -10.87 9.48 -12.99
N LYS A 109 -11.15 8.88 -11.82
CA LYS A 109 -12.06 7.74 -11.63
C LYS A 109 -11.63 6.45 -12.33
N LEU A 110 -10.36 6.36 -12.71
CA LEU A 110 -9.75 5.16 -13.28
C LEU A 110 -8.80 4.56 -12.25
N LEU A 111 -9.07 3.31 -11.86
CA LEU A 111 -8.15 2.51 -11.07
C LEU A 111 -7.17 1.80 -12.00
N THR A 112 -5.88 1.96 -11.74
CA THR A 112 -4.79 1.23 -12.38
C THR A 112 -3.98 0.53 -11.29
N ASP A 113 -3.76 -0.76 -11.43
CA ASP A 113 -2.96 -1.56 -10.50
C ASP A 113 -1.77 -2.15 -11.26
N ILE A 114 -0.55 -1.87 -10.78
CA ILE A 114 0.70 -2.29 -11.39
C ILE A 114 1.52 -2.99 -10.32
N TYR A 115 1.87 -4.25 -10.54
CA TYR A 115 2.62 -5.06 -9.59
C TYR A 115 3.78 -5.77 -10.28
N LEU A 116 4.80 -6.09 -9.47
CA LEU A 116 5.93 -6.93 -9.87
C LEU A 116 5.47 -8.38 -9.96
N ASP A 117 5.78 -9.02 -11.07
CA ASP A 117 5.54 -10.45 -11.28
C ASP A 117 6.85 -11.23 -11.19
N GLU A 118 6.77 -12.56 -11.39
CA GLU A 118 7.91 -13.47 -11.28
C GLU A 118 9.11 -13.03 -12.13
N GLU A 119 8.88 -12.42 -13.31
CA GLU A 119 9.97 -11.95 -14.17
C GLU A 119 10.77 -10.80 -13.55
N GLU A 120 10.16 -9.98 -12.70
CA GLU A 120 10.88 -8.93 -11.97
C GLU A 120 11.62 -9.46 -10.74
N PHE A 121 11.03 -10.41 -10.01
CA PHE A 121 11.71 -11.04 -8.87
C PHE A 121 12.93 -11.88 -9.29
N GLU A 122 12.96 -12.39 -10.52
CA GLU A 122 14.13 -13.11 -11.06
C GLU A 122 15.30 -12.19 -11.45
N GLN A 123 15.15 -10.85 -11.40
CA GLN A 123 16.20 -9.90 -11.83
C GLN A 123 17.29 -9.64 -10.78
N TYR A 124 17.05 -10.05 -9.53
CA TYR A 124 18.01 -9.90 -8.45
C TYR A 124 18.17 -11.20 -7.68
N GLU A 125 19.30 -11.35 -7.01
CA GLU A 125 19.60 -12.54 -6.21
C GLU A 125 20.17 -12.15 -4.85
N PHE A 126 19.91 -12.99 -3.85
CA PHE A 126 20.47 -12.84 -2.51
C PHE A 126 21.74 -13.69 -2.39
N ASP A 127 22.85 -13.07 -2.01
CA ASP A 127 24.11 -13.74 -1.72
C ASP A 127 24.20 -14.05 -0.21
N GLU A 128 24.07 -15.33 0.15
CA GLU A 128 24.16 -15.81 1.54
C GLU A 128 25.57 -15.65 2.15
N GLU A 129 26.64 -15.54 1.36
CA GLU A 129 28.00 -15.38 1.86
C GLU A 129 28.27 -13.95 2.34
N THR A 130 27.76 -12.96 1.62
CA THR A 130 27.92 -11.53 1.93
C THR A 130 26.76 -10.91 2.68
N ASP A 131 25.61 -11.60 2.76
CA ASP A 131 24.36 -11.10 3.37
C ASP A 131 23.85 -9.84 2.63
N THR A 132 23.96 -9.85 1.29
CA THR A 132 23.60 -8.73 0.41
C THR A 132 22.79 -9.19 -0.80
N TYR A 133 22.05 -8.27 -1.40
CA TYR A 133 21.35 -8.48 -2.67
C TYR A 133 22.18 -7.95 -3.84
N HIS A 134 22.13 -8.64 -4.98
CA HIS A 134 22.84 -8.28 -6.21
C HIS A 134 21.83 -7.94 -7.31
N PHE A 135 21.98 -6.76 -7.91
CA PHE A 135 21.14 -6.27 -9.01
C PHE A 135 21.95 -5.34 -9.92
N GLU A 136 21.93 -5.57 -11.23
CA GLU A 136 22.60 -4.73 -12.25
C GLU A 136 24.07 -4.36 -11.94
N ASP A 137 24.87 -5.35 -11.52
CA ASP A 137 26.29 -5.20 -11.13
C ASP A 137 26.55 -4.42 -9.82
N ASP A 138 25.50 -4.03 -9.09
CA ASP A 138 25.58 -3.36 -7.78
C ASP A 138 25.14 -4.29 -6.62
N GLU A 139 25.65 -3.99 -5.42
CA GLU A 139 25.33 -4.65 -4.15
C GLU A 139 24.42 -3.77 -3.28
N TYR A 140 23.39 -4.37 -2.68
CA TYR A 140 22.39 -3.69 -1.86
C TYR A 140 22.24 -4.38 -0.50
N GLU A 141 22.07 -3.60 0.57
CA GLU A 141 21.80 -4.14 1.92
C GLU A 141 20.35 -4.62 2.08
N SER A 142 19.45 -4.22 1.18
CA SER A 142 18.02 -4.54 1.23
C SER A 142 17.46 -4.66 -0.18
N GLU A 143 16.54 -5.60 -0.40
CA GLU A 143 15.81 -5.74 -1.66
C GLU A 143 14.83 -4.58 -1.92
N TYR A 144 14.49 -3.78 -0.91
CA TYR A 144 13.52 -2.68 -1.04
C TYR A 144 13.89 -1.67 -2.14
N GLU A 145 15.16 -1.25 -2.19
CA GLU A 145 15.64 -0.29 -3.21
C GLU A 145 15.56 -0.88 -4.64
N ILE A 146 15.80 -2.19 -4.76
CA ILE A 146 15.71 -2.91 -6.02
C ILE A 146 14.24 -3.01 -6.45
N LEU A 147 13.35 -3.40 -5.54
CA LEU A 147 11.91 -3.52 -5.79
C LEU A 147 11.29 -2.17 -6.18
N GLU A 148 11.64 -1.09 -5.47
CA GLU A 148 11.24 0.26 -5.84
C GLU A 148 11.70 0.62 -7.25
N THR A 149 12.96 0.35 -7.58
CA THR A 149 13.52 0.61 -8.91
C THR A 149 12.79 -0.17 -10.01
N LEU A 150 12.52 -1.46 -9.79
CA LEU A 150 11.79 -2.32 -10.73
C LEU A 150 10.36 -1.83 -10.93
N LEU A 151 9.68 -1.47 -9.83
CA LEU A 151 8.30 -1.01 -9.87
C LEU A 151 8.18 0.32 -10.60
N GLU A 152 9.06 1.29 -10.32
CA GLU A 152 9.10 2.57 -11.02
C GLU A 152 9.35 2.40 -12.52
N ARG A 153 10.25 1.49 -12.92
CA ARG A 153 10.47 1.16 -14.34
C ARG A 153 9.21 0.58 -14.99
N LYS A 154 8.52 -0.33 -14.30
CA LYS A 154 7.26 -0.94 -14.79
C LYS A 154 6.17 0.11 -14.92
N ILE A 155 6.02 1.01 -13.94
CA ILE A 155 5.07 2.13 -13.99
C ILE A 155 5.36 3.05 -15.17
N ALA A 156 6.62 3.42 -15.40
CA ALA A 156 7.01 4.31 -16.50
C ALA A 156 6.68 3.74 -17.90
N ILE A 157 6.60 2.41 -18.05
CA ILE A 157 6.17 1.74 -19.29
C ILE A 157 4.64 1.82 -19.47
N HIS A 158 3.90 1.82 -18.37
CA HIS A 158 2.43 1.79 -18.38
C HIS A 158 1.79 3.18 -18.28
N GLN A 159 2.56 4.23 -17.98
CA GLN A 159 2.12 5.62 -18.10
C GLN A 159 2.24 6.11 -19.56
N PRO A 160 1.19 6.72 -20.14
CA PRO A 160 1.16 7.20 -21.52
C PRO A 160 2.02 8.45 -21.80
#